data_AF-A0A132MMG5-F1
#
_entry.id   AF-A0A132MMG5-F1
#
_cell.length_a   1.000
_cell.length_b   1.000
_cell.length_c   1.000
_cell.angle_alpha   90.00
_cell.angle_beta   90.00
_cell.angle_gamma   90.00
#
_symmetry.space_group_name_H-M   'P 1'
#
loop_
_entity.id
_entity.type
_entity.pdbx_description
1 polymer ?
#
loop_
_entity_poly.entity_id
_entity_poly.type
_entity_poly.pdbx_seq_one_letter_code
_entity_poly.pdbx_strand_id
1 'polypeptide(L)'
;MPSVETSLRLLDKASTSSLAFFPDRLVVESTDYVDFATFQELTRRGVEAIDKLGGPVAVERIGLRYINEIRVPGRIADTRDWTEWVAPALVGIGEVAGAWPVTTLQGVLQYKVGTDRHLIFRYAALPDGSVIGDAPLRRTRAGSGPVFVVDLDCFWQPADGQLPDFVADQVMECVTELHEPIEEAFLYVITERLKDEVLRKEAR
;
A
#
# COMPACT_ATOMS: atom_id res chain seq x y z
N MET A 1 -15.76 -15.39 28.97
CA MET A 1 -15.20 -16.14 27.81
C MET A 1 -13.70 -16.13 27.98
N PRO A 2 -13.00 -17.27 28.06
CA PRO A 2 -11.54 -17.25 28.05
C PRO A 2 -11.06 -16.78 26.67
N SER A 3 -10.20 -15.78 26.62
CA SER A 3 -9.47 -15.38 25.43
C SER A 3 -7.99 -15.64 25.65
N VAL A 4 -7.33 -16.24 24.66
CA VAL A 4 -5.88 -16.28 24.56
C VAL A 4 -5.56 -15.48 23.32
N GLU A 5 -5.07 -14.26 23.51
CA GLU A 5 -4.65 -13.41 22.41
C GLU A 5 -3.21 -13.77 22.04
N THR A 6 -3.06 -14.76 21.17
CA THR A 6 -1.78 -15.10 20.54
C THR A 6 -1.97 -15.01 19.04
N SER A 7 -1.71 -13.84 18.46
CA SER A 7 -1.50 -13.76 17.02
C SER A 7 -0.23 -14.53 16.68
N LEU A 8 -0.33 -15.46 15.73
CA LEU A 8 0.85 -16.16 15.21
C LEU A 8 1.41 -15.32 14.07
N ARG A 9 2.53 -14.65 14.31
CA ARG A 9 3.29 -13.94 13.27
C ARG A 9 4.54 -14.73 12.91
N LEU A 10 4.69 -14.99 11.62
CA LEU A 10 5.85 -15.64 11.03
C LEU A 10 6.63 -14.58 10.24
N LEU A 11 7.94 -14.50 10.47
CA LEU A 11 8.85 -13.58 9.78
C LEU A 11 9.82 -14.38 8.93
N ASP A 12 10.23 -13.82 7.80
CA ASP A 12 11.44 -14.29 7.14
C ASP A 12 12.69 -13.91 7.98
N LYS A 13 13.85 -14.45 7.63
CA LYS A 13 15.08 -14.23 8.41
C LYS A 13 15.56 -12.77 8.37
N ALA A 14 15.29 -12.04 7.29
CA ALA A 14 15.64 -10.63 7.19
C ALA A 14 14.63 -9.72 7.91
N SER A 15 13.48 -10.28 8.33
CA SER A 15 12.34 -9.53 8.87
C SER A 15 11.82 -8.49 7.88
N THR A 16 11.84 -8.78 6.59
CA THR A 16 11.30 -7.91 5.53
C THR A 16 9.96 -8.39 5.00
N SER A 17 9.56 -9.62 5.31
CA SER A 17 8.24 -10.15 4.95
C SER A 17 7.63 -10.92 6.11
N SER A 18 6.31 -10.87 6.24
CA SER A 18 5.60 -11.60 7.29
C SER A 18 4.25 -12.13 6.87
N LEU A 19 3.85 -13.19 7.57
CA LEU A 19 2.51 -13.77 7.53
C LEU A 19 1.97 -13.78 8.96
N ALA A 20 0.81 -13.20 9.19
CA ALA A 20 0.18 -13.17 10.50
C ALA A 20 -1.26 -13.71 10.43
N PHE A 21 -1.55 -14.66 11.31
CA PHE A 21 -2.87 -15.25 11.46
C PHE A 21 -3.56 -14.69 12.70
N PHE A 22 -4.77 -14.22 12.49
CA PHE A 22 -5.70 -13.80 13.53
C PHE A 22 -6.96 -14.68 13.46
N PRO A 23 -7.81 -14.69 14.49
CA PRO A 23 -9.07 -15.45 14.46
C PRO A 23 -9.98 -15.11 13.27
N ASP A 24 -9.89 -13.89 12.74
CA ASP A 24 -10.79 -13.32 11.73
C ASP A 24 -10.09 -12.82 10.46
N ARG A 25 -8.75 -12.88 10.38
CA ARG A 25 -8.01 -12.37 9.20
C ARG A 25 -6.65 -13.02 9.01
N LEU A 26 -6.22 -13.04 7.74
CA LEU A 26 -4.85 -13.26 7.31
C LEU A 26 -4.23 -11.92 6.93
N VAL A 27 -3.00 -11.66 7.39
CA VAL A 27 -2.23 -10.47 7.02
C VAL A 27 -0.90 -10.91 6.41
N VAL A 28 -0.63 -10.43 5.19
CA VAL A 28 0.63 -10.62 4.46
C VAL A 28 1.24 -9.24 4.27
N GLU A 29 2.49 -9.06 4.71
CA GLU A 29 3.17 -7.77 4.66
C GLU A 29 4.59 -7.96 4.12
N SER A 30 5.07 -7.00 3.33
CA SER A 30 6.45 -6.95 2.87
C SER A 30 6.97 -5.52 2.82
N THR A 31 8.18 -5.29 3.32
CA THR A 31 8.94 -4.03 3.23
C THR A 31 10.04 -4.11 2.17
N ASP A 32 10.26 -5.28 1.57
CA ASP A 32 11.22 -5.52 0.48
C ASP A 32 10.46 -6.04 -0.75
N TYR A 33 9.46 -5.25 -1.17
CA TYR A 33 8.63 -5.56 -2.32
C TYR A 33 9.45 -5.46 -3.62
N VAL A 34 9.54 -6.57 -4.35
CA VAL A 34 10.24 -6.66 -5.63
C VAL A 34 9.27 -6.46 -6.79
N ASP A 35 8.23 -7.30 -6.84
CA ASP A 35 7.16 -7.25 -7.83
C ASP A 35 5.90 -7.93 -7.30
N PHE A 36 4.80 -7.75 -8.03
CA PHE A 36 3.49 -8.24 -7.60
C PHE A 36 3.42 -9.76 -7.65
N ALA A 37 4.06 -10.40 -8.62
CA ALA A 37 4.05 -11.86 -8.76
C ALA A 37 4.69 -12.55 -7.53
N THR A 38 5.80 -12.01 -7.05
CA THR A 38 6.49 -12.49 -5.84
C THR A 38 5.63 -12.30 -4.60
N PHE A 39 4.99 -11.14 -4.46
CA PHE A 39 4.08 -10.87 -3.34
C PHE A 39 2.82 -11.75 -3.39
N GLN A 40 2.27 -11.97 -4.58
CA GLN A 40 1.11 -12.83 -4.82
C GLN A 40 1.42 -14.29 -4.45
N GLU A 41 2.61 -14.79 -4.76
CA GLU A 41 3.03 -16.14 -4.36
C GLU A 41 3.12 -16.30 -2.83
N LEU A 42 3.68 -15.30 -2.13
CA LEU A 42 3.68 -15.30 -0.67
C LEU A 42 2.24 -15.30 -0.10
N THR A 43 1.36 -14.52 -0.70
CA THR A 43 -0.05 -14.44 -0.33
C THR A 43 -0.77 -15.78 -0.55
N ARG A 44 -0.57 -16.41 -1.71
CA ARG A 44 -1.11 -17.73 -2.06
C ARG A 44 -0.76 -18.79 -1.03
N ARG A 45 0.51 -18.84 -0.61
CA ARG A 45 0.96 -19.78 0.43
C ARG A 45 0.21 -19.61 1.75
N GLY A 46 -0.13 -18.37 2.12
CA GLY A 46 -0.93 -18.09 3.30
C GLY A 46 -2.38 -18.55 3.17
N VAL A 47 -3.01 -18.23 2.03
CA VAL A 47 -4.40 -18.61 1.74
C VAL A 47 -4.56 -20.13 1.66
N GLU A 48 -3.66 -20.83 0.96
CA GLU A 48 -3.67 -22.30 0.89
C GLU A 48 -3.43 -22.98 2.25
N ALA A 49 -2.63 -22.36 3.13
CA ALA A 49 -2.42 -22.89 4.48
C ALA A 49 -3.71 -22.84 5.30
N ILE A 50 -4.51 -21.79 5.15
CA ILE A 50 -5.82 -21.66 5.79
C ILE A 50 -6.80 -22.70 5.23
N ASP A 51 -6.84 -22.83 3.91
CA ASP A 51 -7.70 -23.78 3.21
C ASP A 51 -7.44 -25.23 3.66
N LYS A 52 -6.17 -25.64 3.75
CA LYS A 52 -5.75 -26.96 4.23
C LYS A 52 -6.15 -27.26 5.69
N LEU A 53 -6.39 -26.22 6.50
CA LEU A 53 -6.83 -26.35 7.89
C LEU A 53 -8.36 -26.35 8.04
N GLY A 54 -9.09 -26.36 6.93
CA GLY A 54 -10.55 -26.35 6.90
C GLY A 54 -11.17 -24.98 6.65
N GLY A 55 -10.36 -23.94 6.45
CA GLY A 55 -10.80 -22.59 6.06
C GLY A 55 -11.77 -21.89 7.03
N PRO A 56 -11.97 -20.57 6.90
CA PRO A 56 -13.19 -19.95 7.39
C PRO A 56 -14.38 -20.38 6.52
N VAL A 57 -15.60 -20.19 7.03
CA VAL A 57 -16.82 -20.49 6.25
C VAL A 57 -17.08 -19.42 5.19
N ALA A 58 -16.72 -18.16 5.47
CA ALA A 58 -17.03 -17.04 4.60
C ALA A 58 -15.94 -15.97 4.58
N VAL A 59 -15.99 -15.08 3.58
CA VAL A 59 -15.07 -13.94 3.41
C VAL A 59 -15.83 -12.63 3.48
N GLU A 60 -15.42 -11.76 4.40
CA GLU A 60 -16.03 -10.44 4.59
C GLU A 60 -15.32 -9.31 3.84
N ARG A 61 -14.01 -9.43 3.61
CA ARG A 61 -13.21 -8.38 2.97
C ARG A 61 -11.90 -8.96 2.44
N ILE A 62 -11.50 -8.48 1.26
CA ILE A 62 -10.16 -8.73 0.70
C ILE A 62 -9.57 -7.36 0.37
N GLY A 63 -8.36 -7.10 0.83
CA GLY A 63 -7.70 -5.81 0.65
C GLY A 63 -6.25 -5.96 0.20
N LEU A 64 -5.80 -5.02 -0.62
CA LEU A 64 -4.44 -4.88 -1.08
C LEU A 64 -4.01 -3.43 -0.86
N ARG A 65 -2.87 -3.22 -0.21
CA ARG A 65 -2.41 -1.88 0.17
C ARG A 65 -0.94 -1.69 -0.16
N TYR A 66 -0.62 -0.55 -0.76
CA TYR A 66 0.74 -0.10 -1.03
C TYR A 66 1.00 1.22 -0.32
N ILE A 67 2.10 1.30 0.41
CA ILE A 67 2.59 2.54 1.01
C ILE A 67 3.96 2.82 0.39
N ASN A 68 4.02 3.86 -0.43
CA ASN A 68 5.22 4.28 -1.15
C ASN A 68 5.77 5.56 -0.54
N GLU A 69 7.04 5.55 -0.15
CA GLU A 69 7.78 6.75 0.24
C GLU A 69 8.68 7.18 -0.91
N ILE A 70 8.27 8.21 -1.64
CA ILE A 70 9.02 8.76 -2.77
C ILE A 70 10.01 9.79 -2.25
N ARG A 71 11.29 9.61 -2.61
CA ARG A 71 12.38 10.55 -2.34
C ARG A 71 13.09 10.87 -3.65
N VAL A 72 13.47 12.12 -3.83
CA VAL A 72 13.99 12.63 -5.10
C VAL A 72 15.32 13.35 -4.89
N PRO A 73 16.22 13.35 -5.89
CA PRO A 73 17.45 14.13 -5.81
C PRO A 73 17.15 15.63 -5.83
N GLY A 74 17.95 16.39 -5.11
CA GLY A 74 17.80 17.84 -5.00
C GLY A 74 17.13 18.27 -3.69
N ARG A 75 16.93 19.58 -3.54
CA ARG A 75 16.35 20.17 -2.34
C ARG A 75 14.88 20.46 -2.57
N ILE A 76 14.01 19.84 -1.77
CA ILE A 76 12.61 20.21 -1.61
C ILE A 76 12.53 21.15 -0.41
N ALA A 77 12.29 22.44 -0.66
CA ALA A 77 12.14 23.44 0.40
C ALA A 77 10.67 23.84 0.59
N ASP A 78 9.86 23.67 -0.46
CA ASP A 78 8.43 23.90 -0.49
C ASP A 78 7.74 22.64 -1.05
N THR A 79 6.59 22.25 -0.50
CA THR A 79 5.85 21.10 -1.04
C THR A 79 5.43 21.28 -2.51
N ARG A 80 5.36 22.51 -3.02
CA ARG A 80 5.11 22.79 -4.44
C ARG A 80 6.28 22.37 -5.34
N ASP A 81 7.49 22.23 -4.81
CA ASP A 81 8.67 21.75 -5.55
C ASP A 81 8.48 20.29 -6.02
N TRP A 82 7.52 19.55 -5.45
CA TRP A 82 7.15 18.20 -5.90
C TRP A 82 6.48 18.18 -7.28
N THR A 83 6.04 19.31 -7.84
CA THR A 83 5.34 19.39 -9.14
C THR A 83 6.16 18.81 -10.31
N GLU A 84 7.49 18.77 -10.19
CA GLU A 84 8.36 18.17 -11.21
C GLU A 84 8.48 16.64 -11.11
N TRP A 85 8.01 16.07 -10.00
CA TRP A 85 8.19 14.66 -9.64
C TRP A 85 6.89 13.90 -9.59
N VAL A 86 5.81 14.53 -9.12
CA VAL A 86 4.47 13.95 -9.03
C VAL A 86 3.45 14.78 -9.83
N ALA A 87 2.28 14.20 -10.08
CA ALA A 87 1.19 14.86 -10.79
C ALA A 87 0.88 16.25 -10.20
N PRO A 88 0.90 17.32 -11.02
CA PRO A 88 0.66 18.69 -10.54
C PRO A 88 -0.66 18.85 -9.78
N ALA A 89 -1.69 18.07 -10.15
CA ALA A 89 -3.00 18.08 -9.50
C ALA A 89 -2.93 17.72 -8.00
N LEU A 90 -1.93 16.95 -7.56
CA LEU A 90 -1.79 16.57 -6.15
C LEU A 90 -1.28 17.72 -5.28
N VAL A 91 -0.45 18.60 -5.84
CA VAL A 91 0.21 19.69 -5.10
C VAL A 91 -0.37 21.07 -5.41
N GLY A 92 -1.25 21.18 -6.42
CA GLY A 92 -1.83 22.44 -6.88
C GLY A 92 -2.60 23.23 -5.81
N ILE A 93 -3.20 22.56 -4.81
CA ILE A 93 -3.86 23.27 -3.69
C ILE A 93 -2.89 24.14 -2.89
N GLY A 94 -1.58 23.87 -2.96
CA GLY A 94 -0.53 24.70 -2.37
C GLY A 94 -0.49 26.14 -2.93
N GLU A 95 -1.09 26.41 -4.09
CA GLU A 95 -1.20 27.77 -4.64
C GLU A 95 -1.95 28.73 -3.72
N VAL A 96 -2.86 28.23 -2.87
CA VAL A 96 -3.60 29.04 -1.88
C VAL A 96 -2.66 29.77 -0.92
N ALA A 97 -1.45 29.23 -0.67
CA ALA A 97 -0.47 29.87 0.20
C ALA A 97 0.20 31.11 -0.43
N GLY A 98 0.05 31.33 -1.74
CA GLY A 98 0.65 32.46 -2.44
C GLY A 98 2.17 32.51 -2.27
N ALA A 99 2.69 33.60 -1.71
CA ALA A 99 4.13 33.79 -1.50
C ALA A 99 4.69 33.02 -0.27
N TRP A 100 3.83 32.45 0.57
CA TRP A 100 4.27 31.76 1.78
C TRP A 100 4.70 30.32 1.49
N PRO A 101 5.75 29.82 2.13
CA PRO A 101 6.20 28.46 1.90
C PRO A 101 5.20 27.44 2.45
N VAL A 102 4.92 26.41 1.66
CA VAL A 102 4.07 25.29 2.10
C VAL A 102 4.98 24.20 2.67
N THR A 103 4.84 23.90 3.95
CA THR A 103 5.68 22.91 4.66
C THR A 103 5.10 21.50 4.61
N THR A 104 3.77 21.39 4.60
CA THR A 104 3.05 20.11 4.57
C THR A 104 1.82 20.25 3.69
N LEU A 105 1.57 19.23 2.87
CA LEU A 105 0.37 19.10 2.07
C LEU A 105 -0.10 17.65 2.15
N GLN A 106 -1.39 17.41 2.36
CA GLN A 106 -1.94 16.05 2.41
C GLN A 106 -3.37 16.02 1.87
N GLY A 107 -3.79 14.87 1.34
CA GLY A 107 -5.12 14.68 0.80
C GLY A 107 -5.57 13.23 0.83
N VAL A 108 -6.90 13.05 0.69
CA VAL A 108 -7.55 11.74 0.58
C VAL A 108 -8.62 11.79 -0.49
N LEU A 109 -8.66 10.75 -1.33
CA LEU A 109 -9.75 10.47 -2.25
C LEU A 109 -10.25 9.05 -1.97
N GLN A 110 -11.56 8.89 -1.95
CA GLN A 110 -12.20 7.58 -1.90
C GLN A 110 -13.19 7.47 -3.04
N TYR A 111 -13.06 6.44 -3.85
CA TYR A 111 -13.92 6.20 -4.99
C TYR A 111 -14.16 4.71 -5.20
N LYS A 112 -15.21 4.38 -5.96
CA LYS A 112 -15.54 3.01 -6.33
C LYS A 112 -14.74 2.59 -7.57
N VAL A 113 -14.31 1.34 -7.57
CA VAL A 113 -13.72 0.66 -8.72
C VAL A 113 -14.68 -0.47 -9.09
N GLY A 114 -15.46 -0.29 -10.15
CA GLY A 114 -16.57 -1.21 -10.45
C GLY A 114 -17.69 -1.15 -9.40
N THR A 115 -18.29 -2.31 -9.11
CA THR A 115 -19.52 -2.42 -8.30
C THR A 115 -19.28 -2.54 -6.80
N ASP A 116 -18.30 -3.34 -6.41
CA ASP A 116 -18.07 -3.87 -5.05
C ASP A 116 -16.63 -3.65 -4.55
N ARG A 117 -15.81 -2.94 -5.34
CA ARG A 117 -14.46 -2.55 -4.94
C ARG A 117 -14.37 -1.05 -4.71
N HIS A 118 -13.46 -0.69 -3.81
CA HIS A 118 -13.18 0.68 -3.44
C HIS A 118 -11.69 0.91 -3.48
N LEU A 119 -11.28 2.12 -3.84
CA LEU A 119 -9.90 2.57 -3.69
C LEU A 119 -9.90 3.81 -2.78
N ILE A 120 -9.08 3.76 -1.74
CA ILE A 120 -8.73 4.92 -0.93
C ILE A 120 -7.31 5.33 -1.29
N PHE A 121 -7.20 6.49 -1.91
CA PHE A 121 -5.95 7.14 -2.24
C PHE A 121 -5.65 8.17 -1.16
N ARG A 122 -4.52 8.03 -0.47
CA ARG A 122 -4.00 9.03 0.46
C ARG A 122 -2.63 9.48 0.00
N TYR A 123 -2.32 10.75 0.20
CA TYR A 123 -0.99 11.25 -0.09
C TYR A 123 -0.58 12.36 0.85
N ALA A 124 0.73 12.53 1.02
CA ALA A 124 1.28 13.62 1.80
C ALA A 124 2.68 14.02 1.31
N ALA A 125 2.91 15.32 1.14
CA ALA A 125 4.24 15.90 1.06
C ALA A 125 4.66 16.34 2.47
N LEU A 126 5.71 15.73 3.00
CA LEU A 126 6.22 15.97 4.36
C LEU A 126 7.66 16.53 4.29
N PRO A 127 8.05 17.44 5.20
CA PRO A 127 9.38 18.06 5.18
C PRO A 127 10.48 17.10 5.69
N ASP A 128 10.12 16.15 6.54
CA ASP A 128 10.99 15.08 7.02
C ASP A 128 10.14 13.92 7.55
N GLY A 129 10.75 12.76 7.68
CA GLY A 129 10.18 11.60 8.36
C GLY A 129 9.87 10.42 7.45
N SER A 130 9.17 9.47 8.04
CA SER A 130 8.75 8.19 7.48
C SER A 130 7.39 7.86 8.08
N VAL A 131 6.48 7.35 7.27
CA VAL A 131 5.17 6.85 7.74
C VAL A 131 5.19 5.33 7.95
N ILE A 132 6.23 4.65 7.48
CA ILE A 132 6.43 3.21 7.68
C ILE A 132 7.32 3.00 8.91
N GLY A 133 6.85 2.19 9.87
CA GLY A 133 7.62 1.80 11.06
C GLY A 133 8.59 0.64 10.79
N ASP A 134 9.64 0.53 11.61
CA ASP A 134 10.69 -0.51 11.50
C ASP A 134 10.45 -1.75 12.39
N ALA A 135 9.22 -1.94 12.86
CA ALA A 135 8.83 -3.11 13.65
C ALA A 135 7.38 -3.54 13.36
N PRO A 136 7.10 -4.86 13.26
CA PRO A 136 8.05 -5.97 13.36
C PRO A 136 8.89 -6.18 12.10
N LEU A 137 8.57 -5.49 10.99
CA LEU A 137 9.30 -5.55 9.74
C LEU A 137 10.39 -4.47 9.67
N ARG A 138 11.55 -4.83 9.16
CA ARG A 138 12.68 -3.94 8.90
C ARG A 138 12.60 -3.42 7.48
N ARG A 139 12.83 -2.12 7.30
CA ARG A 139 12.95 -1.54 5.96
C ARG A 139 14.36 -1.75 5.42
N THR A 140 14.47 -2.14 4.16
CA THR A 140 15.76 -2.20 3.46
C THR A 140 16.25 -0.81 3.06
N ARG A 141 15.33 0.15 2.91
CA ARG A 141 15.60 1.54 2.54
C ARG A 141 14.90 2.50 3.51
N ALA A 142 15.67 3.07 4.43
CA ALA A 142 15.23 4.19 5.27
C ALA A 142 15.98 5.44 4.81
N GLY A 143 15.24 6.51 4.49
CA GLY A 143 15.79 7.80 4.09
C GLY A 143 15.40 8.90 5.08
N SER A 144 16.25 9.91 5.21
CA SER A 144 15.94 11.16 5.92
C SER A 144 15.60 12.27 4.92
N GLY A 145 14.90 13.30 5.38
CA GLY A 145 14.57 14.49 4.60
C GLY A 145 13.18 14.42 3.95
N PRO A 146 12.88 15.37 3.04
CA PRO A 146 11.57 15.49 2.44
C PRO A 146 11.11 14.20 1.75
N VAL A 147 9.83 13.87 1.93
CA VAL A 147 9.21 12.65 1.39
C VAL A 147 7.83 12.97 0.83
N PHE A 148 7.50 12.36 -0.30
CA PHE A 148 6.14 12.31 -0.82
C PHE A 148 5.59 10.91 -0.61
N VAL A 149 4.62 10.79 0.27
CA VAL A 149 3.96 9.55 0.63
C VAL A 149 2.76 9.32 -0.27
N VAL A 150 2.63 8.11 -0.79
CA VAL A 150 1.46 7.62 -1.53
C VAL A 150 0.98 6.34 -0.87
N ASP A 151 -0.23 6.37 -0.32
CA ASP A 151 -0.88 5.23 0.33
C ASP A 151 -2.15 4.87 -0.45
N LEU A 152 -2.11 3.72 -1.12
CA LEU A 152 -3.17 3.19 -1.97
C LEU A 152 -3.73 1.94 -1.32
N ASP A 153 -4.98 2.00 -0.87
CA ASP A 153 -5.71 0.89 -0.24
C ASP A 153 -6.90 0.54 -1.14
N CYS A 154 -6.77 -0.54 -1.91
CA CYS A 154 -7.86 -1.07 -2.73
C CYS A 154 -8.42 -2.33 -2.10
N PHE A 155 -9.73 -2.42 -2.01
CA PHE A 155 -10.38 -3.54 -1.39
C PHE A 155 -11.71 -3.88 -2.03
N TRP A 156 -12.02 -5.16 -1.97
CA TRP A 156 -13.32 -5.71 -2.26
C TRP A 156 -14.08 -5.96 -0.95
N GLN A 157 -15.38 -5.72 -0.97
CA GLN A 157 -16.29 -6.05 0.12
C GLN A 157 -17.64 -6.47 -0.49
N PRO A 158 -18.26 -7.56 -0.03
CA PRO A 158 -19.54 -8.01 -0.55
C PRO A 158 -20.64 -6.99 -0.26
N ALA A 159 -21.72 -7.04 -1.03
CA ALA A 159 -22.89 -6.20 -0.79
C ALA A 159 -23.50 -6.51 0.59
N ASP A 160 -24.16 -5.51 1.18
CA ASP A 160 -24.71 -5.60 2.54
C ASP A 160 -25.52 -6.88 2.76
N GLY A 161 -25.14 -7.64 3.80
CA GLY A 161 -25.82 -8.88 4.20
C GLY A 161 -25.37 -10.14 3.45
N GLN A 162 -24.40 -10.04 2.52
CA GLN A 162 -23.80 -11.20 1.88
C GLN A 162 -22.50 -11.63 2.57
N LEU A 163 -22.34 -12.95 2.75
CA LEU A 163 -21.15 -13.60 3.27
C LEU A 163 -20.83 -14.78 2.34
N PRO A 164 -20.14 -14.53 1.21
CA PRO A 164 -19.82 -15.60 0.27
C PRO A 164 -18.84 -16.58 0.89
N ASP A 165 -18.95 -17.84 0.44
CA ASP A 165 -18.09 -18.93 0.90
C ASP A 165 -16.62 -18.61 0.66
N PHE A 166 -15.75 -19.04 1.59
CA PHE A 166 -14.32 -18.99 1.34
C PHE A 166 -13.92 -20.02 0.29
N VAL A 167 -13.37 -19.53 -0.82
CA VAL A 167 -12.75 -20.35 -1.87
C VAL A 167 -11.37 -19.76 -2.16
N ALA A 168 -10.32 -20.52 -1.86
CA ALA A 168 -8.92 -20.04 -1.97
C ALA A 168 -8.60 -19.41 -3.34
N ASP A 169 -9.03 -20.05 -4.44
CA ASP A 169 -8.80 -19.55 -5.80
C ASP A 169 -9.52 -18.21 -6.06
N GLN A 170 -10.76 -18.05 -5.57
CA GLN A 170 -11.51 -16.80 -5.71
C GLN A 170 -10.89 -15.67 -4.88
N VAL A 171 -10.34 -15.99 -3.69
CA VAL A 171 -9.60 -15.01 -2.89
C VAL A 171 -8.37 -14.53 -3.66
N MET A 172 -7.62 -15.44 -4.28
CA MET A 172 -6.41 -15.09 -5.05
C MET A 172 -6.71 -14.35 -6.35
N GLU A 173 -7.81 -14.70 -7.03
CA GLU A 173 -8.33 -13.94 -8.18
C GLU A 173 -8.66 -12.51 -7.76
N CYS A 174 -9.40 -12.33 -6.66
CA CYS A 174 -9.73 -11.01 -6.12
C CYS A 174 -8.47 -10.19 -5.79
N VAL A 175 -7.45 -10.78 -5.14
CA VAL A 175 -6.17 -10.10 -4.87
C VAL A 175 -5.51 -9.61 -6.17
N THR A 176 -5.62 -10.37 -7.25
CA THR A 176 -5.09 -10.01 -8.57
C THR A 176 -5.86 -8.83 -9.17
N GLU A 177 -7.19 -8.87 -9.12
CA GLU A 177 -8.05 -7.79 -9.63
C GLU A 177 -7.90 -6.47 -8.85
N LEU A 178 -7.54 -6.54 -7.56
CA LEU A 178 -7.27 -5.35 -6.75
C LEU A 178 -5.95 -4.66 -7.13
N HIS A 179 -5.04 -5.35 -7.84
CA HIS A 179 -3.74 -4.79 -8.18
C HIS A 179 -3.80 -3.76 -9.30
N GLU A 180 -4.55 -4.04 -10.38
CA GLU A 180 -4.68 -3.17 -11.55
C GLU A 180 -5.09 -1.72 -11.19
N PRO A 181 -6.17 -1.45 -10.44
CA PRO A 181 -6.55 -0.07 -10.10
C PRO A 181 -5.52 0.64 -9.20
N ILE A 182 -4.74 -0.10 -8.42
CA ILE A 182 -3.63 0.46 -7.64
C ILE A 182 -2.49 0.86 -8.58
N GLU A 183 -2.14 0.00 -9.53
CA GLU A 183 -1.09 0.28 -10.52
C GLU A 183 -1.46 1.51 -11.36
N GLU A 184 -2.68 1.58 -11.88
CA GLU A 184 -3.17 2.75 -12.63
C GLU A 184 -3.09 4.04 -11.80
N ALA A 185 -3.55 3.99 -10.55
CA ALA A 185 -3.49 5.14 -9.65
C ALA A 185 -2.05 5.58 -9.37
N PHE A 186 -1.14 4.64 -9.12
CA PHE A 186 0.28 4.93 -8.89
C PHE A 186 0.96 5.52 -10.13
N LEU A 187 0.69 4.97 -11.31
CA LEU A 187 1.22 5.47 -12.59
C LEU A 187 0.72 6.89 -12.89
N TYR A 188 -0.51 7.24 -12.49
CA TYR A 188 -0.98 8.63 -12.56
C TYR A 188 -0.20 9.56 -11.63
N VAL A 189 0.19 9.11 -10.44
CA VAL A 189 0.93 9.94 -9.48
C VAL A 189 2.29 10.36 -10.01
N ILE A 190 3.02 9.43 -10.62
CA ILE A 190 4.42 9.66 -10.96
C ILE A 190 4.58 10.36 -12.31
N THR A 191 5.57 11.25 -12.40
CA THR A 191 5.98 11.81 -13.69
C THR A 191 6.96 10.89 -14.41
N GLU A 192 7.11 11.06 -15.73
CA GLU A 192 8.18 10.38 -16.48
C GLU A 192 9.58 10.71 -15.91
N ARG A 193 9.77 11.94 -15.41
CA ARG A 193 11.01 12.33 -14.74
C ARG A 193 11.29 11.47 -13.50
N LEU A 194 10.31 11.33 -12.61
CA LEU A 194 10.45 10.49 -11.42
C LEU A 194 10.73 9.03 -11.79
N LYS A 195 10.00 8.53 -12.79
CA LYS A 195 10.18 7.17 -13.31
C LYS A 195 11.59 6.93 -13.83
N ASP A 196 12.13 7.85 -14.63
CA ASP A 196 13.43 7.69 -15.28
C ASP A 196 14.61 8.00 -14.37
N GLU A 197 14.51 9.04 -13.55
CA GLU A 197 15.63 9.52 -12.76
C GLU A 197 15.77 8.81 -11.41
N VAL A 198 14.69 8.24 -10.87
CA VAL A 198 14.65 7.61 -9.55
C VAL A 198 14.26 6.13 -9.67
N LEU A 199 13.02 5.83 -10.06
CA LEU A 199 12.47 4.47 -9.94
C LEU A 199 13.22 3.45 -10.81
N ARG A 200 13.55 3.78 -12.06
CA ARG A 200 14.32 2.91 -12.95
C ARG A 200 15.77 2.70 -12.51
N LYS A 201 16.37 3.65 -11.80
CA LYS A 201 17.74 3.51 -11.28
C LYS A 201 17.77 2.66 -10.02
N GLU A 202 16.70 2.72 -9.22
CA GLU A 202 16.53 1.92 -8.01
C GLU A 202 16.25 0.44 -8.24
N ALA A 203 15.78 0.08 -9.45
CA ALA A 203 15.53 -1.29 -9.90
C ALA A 203 16.77 -1.99 -10.51
N ARG A 204 17.92 -1.30 -10.59
CA ARG A 204 19.20 -1.82 -11.09
C ARG A 204 20.19 -2.05 -9.97
#